data_AF-A0A453JYA3-F1
#
_entry.id   AF-A0A453JYA3-F1
#
_cell.length_a   1.000
_cell.length_b   1.000
_cell.length_c   1.000
_cell.angle_alpha   90.00
_cell.angle_beta   90.00
_cell.angle_gamma   90.00
#
_symmetry.space_group_name_H-M   'P 1'
#
loop_
_entity.id
_entity.type
_entity.pdbx_description
1 polymer ?
#
loop_
_entity_poly.entity_id
_entity_poly.type
_entity_poly.pdbx_seq_one_letter_code
_entity_poly.pdbx_strand_id
1 'polypeptide(L)' 'MSCLKDVPTFRGDNHTEWRKKVELAFVCADLDWVLDEPQPVRPTEPVREATDDDAAWTKKRRDYAPLEMSYIIENQK' A
#
# COMPACT_ATOMS: atom_id res chain seq x y z
N MET A 1 -1.48 -27.20 -10.53
CA MET A 1 -2.93 -27.54 -10.59
C MET A 1 -3.69 -26.27 -10.25
N SER A 2 -4.45 -25.68 -11.17
CA SER A 2 -5.11 -24.39 -10.93
C SER A 2 -6.43 -24.59 -10.18
N CYS A 3 -6.36 -24.50 -8.86
CA CYS A 3 -7.44 -24.52 -7.87
C CYS A 3 -8.58 -23.51 -8.13
N LEU A 4 -8.30 -22.43 -8.86
CA LEU A 4 -9.27 -21.38 -9.21
C LEU A 4 -10.45 -21.92 -10.03
N LYS A 5 -10.21 -22.94 -10.88
CA LYS A 5 -11.26 -23.56 -11.70
C LYS A 5 -12.29 -24.33 -10.88
N ASP A 6 -11.95 -24.71 -9.66
CA ASP A 6 -12.79 -25.51 -8.77
C ASP A 6 -13.66 -24.65 -7.84
N VAL A 7 -13.43 -23.32 -7.81
CA VAL A 7 -14.22 -22.36 -7.04
C VAL A 7 -15.59 -22.19 -7.72
N PRO A 8 -16.70 -22.59 -7.07
CA PRO A 8 -18.03 -22.43 -7.64
C PRO A 8 -18.41 -20.94 -7.71
N THR A 9 -19.38 -20.59 -8.55
CA THR A 9 -20.00 -19.26 -8.49
C THR A 9 -20.68 -19.06 -7.13
N PHE A 10 -20.49 -17.89 -6.52
CA PHE A 10 -21.12 -17.55 -5.26
C PHE A 10 -22.65 -17.44 -5.42
N ARG A 11 -23.37 -18.10 -4.51
CA ARG A 11 -24.84 -18.12 -4.44
C ARG A 11 -25.26 -18.07 -2.97
N GLY A 12 -26.50 -17.65 -2.71
CA GLY A 12 -27.01 -17.51 -1.34
C GLY A 12 -27.02 -18.81 -0.53
N ASP A 13 -27.08 -19.96 -1.22
CA ASP A 13 -27.16 -21.30 -0.62
C ASP A 13 -25.79 -21.98 -0.43
N ASN A 14 -24.68 -21.40 -0.92
CA ASN A 14 -23.38 -22.07 -0.96
C ASN A 14 -22.24 -21.33 -0.25
N HIS A 15 -22.55 -20.33 0.58
CA HIS A 15 -21.55 -19.43 1.19
C HIS A 15 -20.39 -20.17 1.88
N THR A 16 -20.68 -21.17 2.70
CA THR A 16 -19.65 -21.92 3.45
C THR A 16 -18.70 -22.67 2.52
N GLU A 17 -19.23 -23.34 1.50
CA GLU A 17 -18.41 -24.12 0.56
C GLU A 17 -17.65 -23.23 -0.42
N TRP A 18 -18.27 -22.13 -0.85
CA TRP A 18 -17.62 -21.10 -1.65
C TRP A 18 -16.40 -20.53 -0.91
N ARG A 19 -16.58 -20.12 0.35
CA ARG A 19 -15.51 -19.54 1.17
C ARG A 19 -14.33 -20.50 1.32
N LYS A 20 -14.56 -21.76 1.69
CA LYS A 20 -13.49 -22.77 1.83
C LYS A 20 -12.69 -22.95 0.54
N LYS A 21 -13.36 -22.99 -0.60
CA LYS A 21 -12.71 -23.19 -1.90
C LYS A 21 -11.92 -21.96 -2.35
N VAL A 22 -12.41 -20.76 -2.06
CA VAL A 22 -11.68 -19.51 -2.27
C VAL A 22 -10.43 -19.47 -1.41
N GLU A 23 -10.55 -19.75 -0.11
CA GLU A 23 -9.40 -19.82 0.81
C GLU A 23 -8.37 -20.85 0.35
N LEU A 24 -8.79 -22.06 -0.04
CA LEU A 24 -7.91 -23.07 -0.61
C LEU A 24 -7.26 -22.59 -1.91
N ALA A 25 -7.99 -21.89 -2.76
CA ALA A 25 -7.45 -21.38 -4.01
C ALA A 25 -6.34 -20.34 -3.76
N PHE A 26 -6.51 -19.47 -2.77
CA PHE A 26 -5.46 -18.53 -2.34
C PHE A 26 -4.23 -19.26 -1.80
N VAL A 27 -4.41 -20.25 -0.92
CA VAL A 27 -3.30 -21.06 -0.39
C VAL A 27 -2.56 -21.81 -1.51
N CYS A 28 -3.29 -22.45 -2.42
CA CYS A 28 -2.68 -23.20 -3.52
C CYS A 28 -2.03 -22.30 -4.60
N ALA A 29 -2.37 -21.02 -4.64
CA ALA A 29 -1.76 -20.06 -5.54
C ALA A 29 -0.48 -19.44 -4.94
N ASP A 30 -0.08 -19.85 -3.72
CA ASP A 30 0.95 -19.20 -2.90
C ASP A 30 0.77 -17.67 -2.94
N LEU A 31 -0.51 -17.23 -2.95
CA LEU A 31 -0.88 -15.82 -2.95
C LEU A 31 -0.73 -15.31 -1.53
N ASP A 32 0.52 -15.27 -1.07
CA ASP A 32 0.91 -14.50 0.09
C ASP A 32 0.74 -13.05 -0.34
N TRP A 33 -0.41 -12.46 -0.05
CA TRP A 33 -0.68 -11.05 -0.34
C TRP A 33 0.09 -10.15 0.64
N VAL A 34 1.35 -10.52 0.91
CA VAL A 34 2.36 -9.59 1.37
C VAL A 34 2.47 -8.57 0.26
N LEU A 35 2.16 -7.32 0.59
CA LEU A 35 2.54 -6.19 -0.24
C LEU A 35 4.08 -6.26 -0.36
N ASP A 36 4.57 -6.84 -1.45
CA ASP A 36 5.99 -6.79 -1.81
C ASP A 36 6.46 -5.32 -1.94
N GLU A 37 5.51 -4.43 -2.28
CA GLU A 37 5.74 -3.00 -2.24
C GLU A 37 5.77 -2.52 -0.78
N PRO A 38 6.93 -2.04 -0.29
CA PRO A 38 7.01 -1.47 1.05
C PRO A 38 6.07 -0.28 1.14
N GLN A 39 5.38 -0.15 2.28
CA GLN A 39 4.55 1.01 2.54
C GLN A 39 5.41 2.28 2.39
N PRO A 40 4.97 3.27 1.59
CA PRO A 40 5.72 4.51 1.44
C PRO A 40 5.95 5.13 2.82
N VAL A 41 7.19 5.53 3.10
CA VAL A 41 7.54 6.17 4.37
C VAL A 41 7.23 7.66 4.28
N ARG A 42 6.56 8.21 5.30
CA ARG A 42 6.28 9.63 5.34
C ARG A 42 7.59 10.44 5.37
N PRO A 43 7.77 11.43 4.49
CA PRO A 43 8.92 12.33 4.53
C PRO A 43 9.02 13.02 5.90
N THR A 44 10.23 13.18 6.42
CA THR A 44 10.45 13.94 7.65
C THR A 44 10.21 15.42 7.41
N GLU A 45 9.37 16.04 8.24
CA GLU A 45 9.09 17.46 8.15
C GLU A 45 10.37 18.27 8.42
N PRO A 46 10.71 19.26 7.58
CA PRO A 46 11.93 20.04 7.76
C PRO A 46 11.83 20.84 9.06
N VAL A 47 12.90 20.79 9.86
CA VAL A 47 13.06 21.60 11.06
C VAL A 47 14.08 22.70 10.75
N ARG A 48 13.78 23.94 11.17
CA ARG A 48 14.71 25.06 11.00
C ARG A 48 15.87 24.89 11.97
N GLU A 49 17.09 24.82 11.45
CA GLU A 49 18.30 24.71 12.25
C GLU A 49 18.83 26.10 12.64
N ALA A 50 19.64 26.15 13.70
CA ALA A 50 20.26 27.40 14.16
C ALA A 50 21.22 28.02 13.13
N THR A 51 21.73 27.20 12.20
CA THR A 51 22.61 27.61 11.10
C THR A 51 21.84 28.01 9.84
N ASP A 52 20.52 27.82 9.79
CA ASP A 52 19.71 28.15 8.61
C ASP A 52 19.38 29.65 8.57
N ASP A 53 19.97 30.34 7.59
CA ASP A 53 19.46 31.64 7.17
C ASP A 53 18.08 31.51 6.51
N ASP A 54 17.40 32.64 6.29
CA ASP A 54 16.04 32.64 5.74
C ASP A 54 15.96 32.05 4.32
N ALA A 55 17.03 32.16 3.54
CA ALA A 55 17.10 31.61 2.19
C ALA A 55 17.23 30.08 2.23
N ALA A 56 18.10 29.56 3.10
CA ALA A 56 18.27 28.14 3.37
C ALA A 56 16.98 27.50 3.89
N TRP A 57 16.30 28.17 4.84
CA TRP A 57 15.00 27.72 5.35
C TRP A 57 13.92 27.71 4.27
N THR A 58 13.84 28.76 3.46
CA THR A 58 12.87 28.84 2.34
C THR A 58 13.11 27.73 1.31
N LYS A 59 14.37 27.41 1.03
CA LYS A 59 14.74 26.32 0.13
C LYS A 59 14.31 24.96 0.70
N LYS A 60 14.62 24.66 1.98
CA LYS A 60 14.19 23.41 2.64
C LYS A 60 12.67 23.20 2.53
N ARG A 61 11.87 24.24 2.75
CA ARG A 61 10.41 24.17 2.61
C ARG A 61 9.95 23.92 1.16
N ARG A 62 10.60 24.58 0.20
CA ARG A 62 10.28 24.40 -1.23
C ARG A 62 10.57 22.98 -1.69
N ASP A 63 11.69 22.41 -1.25
CA ASP A 63 12.13 21.07 -1.63
C ASP A 63 11.29 19.97 -0.93
N TYR A 64 10.72 20.26 0.25
CA TYR A 64 9.82 19.34 0.97
C TYR A 64 8.42 19.21 0.34
N ALA A 65 7.85 20.31 -0.17
CA ALA A 65 6.50 20.34 -0.73
C ALA A 65 6.21 19.24 -1.79
N PRO A 66 7.07 18.97 -2.79
CA PRO A 66 6.83 17.90 -3.75
C PRO A 66 6.92 16.50 -3.11
N LEU A 67 7.79 16.30 -2.10
CA LEU A 67 7.93 15.00 -1.42
C LEU A 67 6.67 14.64 -0.64
N GLU A 68 6.10 15.61 0.08
CA GLU A 68 4.85 15.43 0.81
C GLU A 68 3.70 15.12 -0.15
N MET A 69 3.63 15.82 -1.29
CA MET A 69 2.59 15.58 -2.30
C MET A 69 2.68 14.17 -2.90
N SER A 70 3.89 13.71 -3.27
CA SER A 70 4.11 12.34 -3.76
C SER A 70 3.65 11.29 -2.75
N TYR A 71 4.02 11.46 -1.47
CA TYR A 71 3.61 10.56 -0.40
C TYR A 71 2.07 10.49 -0.24
N ILE A 72 1.39 11.65 -0.35
CA ILE A 72 -0.08 11.71 -0.25
C ILE A 72 -0.73 10.96 -1.43
N ILE A 73 -0.24 11.17 -2.66
CA ILE A 73 -0.78 10.52 -3.86
C ILE A 73 -0.62 9.00 -3.79
N GLU A 74 0.54 8.53 -3.34
CA GLU A 74 0.84 7.09 -3.23
C GLU A 74 0.00 6.39 -2.16
N ASN A 75 -0.36 7.07 -1.07
CA ASN A 75 -1.17 6.52 0.03
C ASN A 75 -2.68 6.79 -0.07
N GLN A 76 -3.16 7.44 -1.13
CA GLN A 76 -4.59 7.64 -1.40
C GLN A 76 -5.22 6.51 -2.23
N LYS A 77 -4.44 5.50 -2.63
CA LYS A 77 -4.90 4.30 -3.34
C LYS A 77 -5.49 3.27 -2.38
#